data_AF-A0A536FPQ7-F1
#
_entry.id   AF-A0A536FPQ7-F1
#
_cell.length_a   1.000
_cell.length_b   1.000
_cell.length_c   1.000
_cell.angle_alpha   90.00
_cell.angle_beta   90.00
_cell.angle_gamma   90.00
#
_symmetry.space_group_name_H-M   'P 1'
#
loop_
_entity.id
_entity.type
_entity.pdbx_description
1 polymer ?
#
loop_
_entity_poly.entity_id
_entity_poly.type
_entity_poly.pdbx_seq_one_letter_code
_entity_poly.pdbx_strand_id
1 'polypeptide(L)' 'HVFMVNTRDFMDPWTFNVKNVMKCCVEFLVPDGRMIPFCAYNSAGYRERVMADLHATVRSTRGVRAALR' A
#
# COMPACT_ATOMS: atom_id res chain seq x y z
N HIS A 1 -20.20 -2.48 -25.60
CA HIS A 1 -18.80 -2.46 -25.12
C HIS A 1 -18.53 -1.08 -24.52
N VAL A 2 -18.02 -0.99 -23.30
CA VAL A 2 -17.72 0.30 -22.65
C VAL A 2 -16.23 0.34 -22.32
N PHE A 3 -15.57 1.45 -22.66
CA PHE A 3 -14.19 1.74 -22.30
C PHE A 3 -14.18 3.03 -21.49
N MET A 4 -13.49 3.03 -20.35
CA MET A 4 -13.44 4.16 -19.44
C MET A 4 -12.00 4.56 -19.17
N VAL A 5 -11.72 5.85 -19.24
CA VAL A 5 -10.43 6.44 -18.90
C VAL A 5 -10.59 7.15 -17.56
N ASN A 6 -9.79 6.76 -16.57
CA ASN A 6 -9.68 7.49 -15.32
C ASN A 6 -8.38 8.29 -15.32
N THR A 7 -8.48 9.59 -15.01
CA THR A 7 -7.34 10.45 -14.73
C THR A 7 -7.30 10.74 -13.24
N ARG A 8 -6.11 10.64 -12.64
CA ARG A 8 -5.87 10.91 -11.22
C ARG A 8 -4.51 11.56 -11.07
N ASP A 9 -4.39 12.42 -10.07
CA ASP A 9 -3.14 13.10 -9.76
C ASP A 9 -2.18 12.13 -9.07
N PHE A 10 -0.94 12.08 -9.56
CA PHE A 10 0.15 11.40 -8.86
C PHE A 10 0.87 12.40 -7.96
N MET A 11 0.53 12.38 -6.67
CA MET A 11 1.06 13.32 -5.69
C MET A 11 2.36 12.79 -5.04
N ASP A 12 3.40 13.61 -5.11
CA ASP A 12 4.64 13.42 -4.37
C ASP A 12 4.54 14.03 -2.95
N PRO A 13 5.52 13.82 -2.06
CA PRO A 13 5.48 14.34 -0.69
C PRO A 13 5.45 15.88 -0.55
N TRP A 14 5.84 16.66 -1.56
CA TRP A 14 5.86 18.13 -1.56
C TRP A 14 4.55 18.73 -2.08
N THR A 15 3.80 17.96 -2.86
CA THR A 15 2.48 18.34 -3.42
C THR A 15 1.30 17.62 -2.77
N PHE A 16 1.56 16.87 -1.69
CA PHE A 16 0.59 15.98 -1.06
C PHE A 16 -0.62 16.71 -0.46
N ASN A 17 -1.82 16.34 -0.89
CA ASN A 17 -3.08 16.90 -0.38
C ASN A 17 -4.04 15.80 0.07
N VAL A 18 -4.38 15.81 1.37
CA VAL A 18 -5.29 14.83 1.99
C VAL A 18 -6.67 14.81 1.33
N LYS A 19 -7.22 15.97 0.93
CA LYS A 19 -8.55 16.02 0.28
C LYS A 19 -8.57 15.31 -1.07
N ASN A 20 -7.44 15.33 -1.80
CA ASN A 20 -7.30 14.63 -3.07
C ASN A 20 -7.10 13.12 -2.84
N VAL A 21 -6.35 12.75 -1.80
CA VAL A 21 -6.17 11.35 -1.39
C VAL A 21 -7.49 10.67 -1.05
N MET A 22 -8.41 11.37 -0.38
CA MET A 22 -9.74 10.84 -0.04
C MET A 22 -10.63 10.54 -1.27
N LYS A 23 -10.25 11.02 -2.46
CA LYS A 23 -10.95 10.78 -3.73
C LYS A 23 -10.18 9.84 -4.66
N CYS A 24 -9.09 9.24 -4.18
CA CYS A 24 -8.34 8.26 -4.96
C CYS A 24 -9.23 7.04 -5.26
N CYS A 25 -8.99 6.40 -6.40
CA CYS A 25 -9.69 5.17 -6.82
C CYS A 25 -8.70 4.05 -7.17
N VAL A 26 -7.45 4.21 -6.72
CA VAL A 26 -6.38 3.24 -6.88
C VAL A 26 -5.75 3.08 -5.51
N GLU A 27 -5.91 1.90 -4.94
CA GLU A 27 -5.47 1.58 -3.59
C GLU A 27 -4.64 0.29 -3.58
N PHE A 28 -3.77 0.19 -2.59
CA PHE A 28 -3.11 -1.06 -2.25
C PHE A 28 -3.86 -1.75 -1.13
N LEU A 29 -4.23 -3.00 -1.36
CA LEU A 29 -4.67 -3.91 -0.30
C LEU A 29 -3.45 -4.40 0.47
N VAL A 30 -3.47 -4.19 1.77
CA VAL A 30 -2.42 -4.64 2.68
C VAL A 30 -2.88 -5.83 3.53
N PRO A 31 -1.97 -6.65 4.06
CA PRO A 31 -2.32 -7.92 4.72
C PRO A 31 -3.22 -7.77 5.95
N ASP A 32 -3.20 -6.61 6.60
CA ASP A 32 -4.08 -6.30 7.74
C ASP A 32 -5.51 -5.90 7.33
N GLY A 33 -5.82 -5.95 6.02
CA GLY A 33 -7.14 -5.69 5.46
C GLY A 33 -7.41 -4.22 5.15
N ARG A 34 -6.48 -3.30 5.38
CA ARG A 34 -6.66 -1.90 4.98
C ARG A 34 -6.51 -1.73 3.48
N MET A 35 -7.29 -0.80 2.91
CA MET A 35 -7.09 -0.27 1.56
C MET A 35 -6.42 1.10 1.67
N ILE A 36 -5.17 1.19 1.23
CA ILE A 36 -4.38 2.41 1.35
C ILE A 36 -4.32 3.10 -0.02
N PRO A 37 -4.80 4.35 -0.15
CA PRO A 37 -4.71 5.10 -1.40
C PRO A 37 -3.29 5.16 -1.97
N PHE A 38 -3.14 5.10 -3.29
CA PHE A 38 -1.86 4.99 -3.99
C PHE A 38 -0.84 6.06 -3.54
N CYS A 39 -1.26 7.33 -3.50
CA CYS A 39 -0.37 8.41 -3.09
C CYS A 39 -0.03 8.34 -1.60
N ALA A 40 -0.97 7.96 -0.73
CA ALA A 40 -0.69 7.77 0.69
C ALA A 40 0.30 6.62 0.91
N TYR A 41 0.13 5.53 0.17
CA TYR A 41 1.03 4.40 0.20
C TYR A 41 2.47 4.81 -0.10
N ASN A 42 2.69 5.51 -1.22
CA ASN A 42 4.04 5.85 -1.69
C ASN A 42 4.65 7.09 -1.05
N SER A 43 3.85 8.08 -0.65
CA SER A 43 4.34 9.42 -0.26
C SER A 43 4.10 9.76 1.22
N ALA A 44 3.28 9.00 1.95
CA ALA A 44 2.94 9.28 3.37
C ALA A 44 3.48 8.22 4.35
N GLY A 45 4.55 7.50 3.99
CA GLY A 45 5.25 6.59 4.90
C GLY A 45 4.57 5.23 5.12
N TYR A 46 3.52 4.90 4.37
CA TYR A 46 2.77 3.66 4.54
C TYR A 46 3.48 2.47 3.88
N ARG A 47 4.15 2.69 2.74
CA ARG A 47 4.93 1.66 2.05
C ARG A 47 5.99 1.06 2.96
N GLU A 48 6.75 1.90 3.65
CA GLU A 48 7.85 1.50 4.52
C GLU A 48 7.34 0.67 5.70
N ARG A 49 6.24 1.12 6.32
CA ARG A 49 5.58 0.40 7.41
C ARG A 49 5.10 -0.98 6.96
N VAL A 50 4.34 -1.04 5.87
CA VAL A 50 3.81 -2.29 5.31
C VAL A 50 4.93 -3.26 4.92
N MET A 51 6.02 -2.76 4.33
CA MET A 51 7.17 -3.59 3.97
C MET A 51 7.89 -4.14 5.21
N ALA A 52 8.04 -3.35 6.27
CA ALA A 52 8.61 -3.82 7.52
C ALA A 52 7.79 -4.95 8.14
N ASP A 53 6.47 -4.79 8.21
CA ASP A 53 5.53 -5.79 8.77
C ASP A 53 5.54 -7.09 7.95
N LEU A 54 5.54 -6.96 6.62
CA LEU A 54 5.65 -8.10 5.71
C LEU A 54 6.98 -8.85 5.89
N HIS A 55 8.10 -8.14 5.97
CA HIS A 55 9.40 -8.77 6.19
C HIS A 55 9.47 -9.50 7.54
N ALA A 56 8.90 -8.94 8.60
CA ALA A 56 8.79 -9.61 9.89
C ALA A 56 7.96 -10.90 9.78
N THR A 57 6.83 -10.85 9.09
CA THR A 57 5.92 -11.99 8.88
C THR A 57 6.55 -13.11 8.05
N VAL A 58 7.27 -12.76 6.98
CA VAL A 58 7.97 -13.75 6.15
C VAL A 58 9.09 -14.43 6.93
N ARG A 59 9.85 -13.67 7.76
CA ARG A 59 10.90 -14.26 8.61
C ARG A 59 10.32 -15.24 9.62
N SER A 60 9.23 -14.88 10.31
CA SER A 60 8.61 -15.77 11.29
C SER A 60 8.10 -17.05 10.63
N THR A 61 7.38 -16.93 9.51
CA THR A 61 6.84 -18.08 8.76
C THR A 61 7.95 -19.00 8.25
N ARG A 62 9.05 -18.45 7.74
CA ARG A 62 10.21 -19.25 7.30
C ARG A 62 10.87 -20.01 8.45
N GLY A 63 11.01 -19.38 9.62
CA GLY A 63 11.53 -20.02 10.82
C GLY A 63 10.66 -21.20 11.27
N VAL A 64 9.33 -21.00 11.31
CA VAL A 64 8.37 -22.08 11.63
C VAL A 64 8.46 -23.22 10.62
N ARG A 65 8.47 -22.92 9.32
CA ARG A 65 8.57 -23.94 8.27
C ARG A 65 9.90 -24.70 8.27
N ALA A 66 10.99 -24.07 8.71
CA ALA A 66 12.28 -24.73 8.87
C ALA A 66 12.32 -25.63 10.10
N ALA A 67 11.70 -25.22 11.22
CA ALA A 67 11.63 -26.02 12.45
C ALA A 67 10.68 -27.23 12.37
N LEU A 68 9.73 -27.22 11.43
CA LEU A 68 8.82 -28.34 11.14
C LEU A 68 9.40 -29.39 10.17
N ARG A 69 10.67 -29.24 9.77
CA ARG A 69 11.43 -30.23 8.97
C ARG A 69 12.48 -30.89 9.86
#